data_AF-A0A5C4PMC9-F1
#
_entry.id   AF-A0A5C4PMC9-F1
#
_cell.length_a   1.000
_cell.length_b   1.000
_cell.length_c   1.000
_cell.angle_alpha   90.00
_cell.angle_beta   90.00
_cell.angle_gamma   90.00
#
_symmetry.space_group_name_H-M   'P 1'
#
loop_
_entity.id
_entity.type
_entity.pdbx_description
1 polymer ?
#
loop_
_entity_poly.entity_id
_entity_poly.type
_entity_poly.pdbx_seq_one_letter_code
_entity_poly.pdbx_strand_id
1 'polypeptide(L)'
;MTVTFDNDGFALNEAEITVYITDSNSIYSHSDTEFVQIGTGLSAGAYLDAPPEPKDGFAIVRTENGWAYQPDHRGETVYSTIDQSMVEITELGDYPENTTTQKPECDCHVWDIKAKTWVLSDELKAAKTETMRSALIASIDNTAANISANWTRFTIEYQEREAAALVFKEHNFEGDPSVYVTSFSSAAGIDNKTAAELILQQAEGLRTLQSHLATQRMRKYELKKAELTEEELQSIHDDILHQMTMLAEAYE
;
A
#
# COMPACT_ATOMS: atom_id res chain seq x y z
N MET A 1 7.32 -49.43 48.52
CA MET A 1 8.48 -49.00 49.33
C MET A 1 9.24 -47.98 48.50
N THR A 2 9.70 -46.87 49.09
CA THR A 2 10.50 -45.88 48.36
C THR A 2 11.95 -46.36 48.29
N VAL A 3 12.58 -46.32 47.11
CA VAL A 3 14.03 -46.58 46.99
C VAL A 3 14.78 -45.39 47.58
N THR A 4 15.74 -45.66 48.45
CA THR A 4 16.66 -44.62 48.97
C THR A 4 18.04 -44.82 48.35
N PHE A 5 18.68 -43.73 47.96
CA PHE A 5 20.02 -43.75 47.36
C PHE A 5 21.05 -43.16 48.33
N ASP A 6 22.29 -43.63 48.26
CA ASP A 6 23.42 -42.98 48.92
C ASP A 6 23.89 -41.72 48.18
N ASN A 7 24.94 -41.08 48.68
CA ASN A 7 25.50 -39.85 48.10
C ASN A 7 26.17 -40.09 46.73
N ASP A 8 26.49 -41.34 46.40
CA ASP A 8 27.12 -41.73 45.14
C ASP A 8 26.06 -42.20 44.11
N GLY A 9 24.78 -42.21 44.48
CA GLY A 9 23.66 -42.55 43.61
C GLY A 9 23.32 -44.03 43.54
N PHE A 10 23.79 -44.85 44.50
CA PHE A 10 23.49 -46.28 44.56
C PHE A 10 22.33 -46.58 45.52
N ALA A 11 21.44 -47.49 45.11
CA ALA A 11 20.28 -47.87 45.89
C ALA A 11 20.65 -48.66 47.17
N LEU A 12 20.04 -48.29 48.29
CA LEU A 12 20.22 -48.91 49.61
C LEU A 12 19.21 -50.04 49.87
N ASN A 13 18.17 -50.14 49.06
CA ASN A 13 17.11 -51.14 49.12
C ASN A 13 16.59 -51.46 47.69
N GLU A 14 16.08 -52.67 47.49
CA GLU A 14 15.49 -53.08 46.22
C GLU A 14 13.99 -52.76 46.17
N ALA A 15 13.53 -52.17 45.06
CA ALA A 15 12.12 -51.98 44.75
C ALA A 15 11.92 -51.59 43.28
N GLU A 16 10.66 -51.63 42.84
CA GLU A 16 10.23 -50.93 41.64
C GLU A 16 10.05 -49.43 41.93
N ILE A 17 10.49 -48.59 41.00
CA ILE A 17 10.36 -47.13 41.06
C ILE A 17 9.94 -46.58 39.70
N THR A 18 9.06 -45.57 39.71
CA THR A 18 8.74 -44.83 38.49
C THR A 18 9.86 -43.87 38.17
N VAL A 19 10.35 -43.93 36.94
CA VAL A 19 11.36 -43.04 36.40
C VAL A 19 10.81 -42.28 35.20
N TYR A 20 11.44 -41.16 34.89
CA TYR A 20 11.12 -40.31 33.75
C TYR A 20 12.32 -40.28 32.81
N ILE A 21 12.11 -40.73 31.58
CA ILE A 21 13.19 -41.07 30.64
C ILE A 21 13.27 -40.00 29.56
N THR A 22 14.50 -39.59 29.24
CA THR A 22 14.79 -38.72 28.10
C THR A 22 15.27 -39.50 26.88
N ASP A 23 15.09 -38.93 25.70
CA ASP A 23 15.80 -39.36 24.49
C ASP A 23 17.30 -38.97 24.52
N SER A 24 18.00 -39.23 23.42
CA SER A 24 19.42 -38.88 23.28
C SER A 24 19.71 -37.37 23.28
N ASN A 25 18.69 -36.52 23.09
CA ASN A 25 18.79 -35.07 23.10
C ASN A 25 18.32 -34.48 24.44
N SER A 26 18.17 -35.31 25.48
CA SER A 26 17.66 -34.90 26.80
C SER A 26 16.20 -34.43 26.79
N ILE A 27 15.43 -34.75 25.74
CA ILE A 27 14.00 -34.42 25.66
C ILE A 27 13.21 -35.51 26.38
N TYR A 28 12.30 -35.12 27.28
CA TYR A 28 11.40 -36.06 27.95
C TYR A 28 10.61 -36.89 26.91
N SER A 29 10.66 -38.21 27.06
CA SER A 29 10.01 -39.16 26.15
C SER A 29 8.78 -39.79 26.80
N HIS A 30 8.95 -40.46 27.93
CA HIS A 30 7.90 -41.17 28.65
C HIS A 30 8.34 -41.46 30.08
N SER A 31 7.40 -41.93 30.90
CA SER A 31 7.69 -42.56 32.19
C SER A 31 7.63 -44.08 32.06
N ASP A 32 8.43 -44.76 32.87
CA ASP A 32 8.43 -46.22 32.97
C ASP A 32 8.67 -46.66 34.42
N THR A 33 8.48 -47.95 34.70
CA THR A 33 8.79 -48.57 35.99
C THR A 33 10.07 -49.37 35.89
N GLU A 34 11.08 -49.01 36.69
CA GLU A 34 12.36 -49.71 36.77
C GLU A 34 12.48 -50.47 38.08
N PHE A 35 12.95 -51.71 38.01
CA PHE A 35 13.36 -52.48 39.19
C PHE A 35 14.83 -52.20 39.50
N VAL A 36 15.12 -51.57 40.64
CA VAL A 36 16.47 -51.20 41.05
C VAL A 36 16.96 -52.16 42.13
N GLN A 37 18.14 -52.75 41.93
CA GLN A 37 18.77 -53.65 42.90
C GLN A 37 19.67 -52.87 43.88
N ILE A 38 19.86 -53.42 45.08
CA ILE A 38 20.79 -52.87 46.07
C ILE A 38 22.19 -52.74 45.43
N GLY A 39 22.81 -51.57 45.58
CA GLY A 39 24.13 -51.27 45.03
C GLY A 39 24.16 -50.90 43.55
N THR A 40 23.00 -50.67 42.92
CA THR A 40 22.88 -50.21 41.51
C THR A 40 22.27 -48.81 41.43
N GLY A 41 22.48 -48.11 40.32
CA GLY A 41 21.88 -46.81 40.01
C GLY A 41 20.74 -46.92 38.99
N LEU A 42 20.17 -45.76 38.61
CA LEU A 42 19.17 -45.69 37.56
C LEU A 42 19.78 -45.93 36.17
N SER A 43 18.94 -46.29 35.21
CA SER A 43 19.32 -46.29 33.80
C SER A 43 19.81 -44.90 33.37
N ALA A 44 20.72 -44.86 32.38
CA ALA A 44 21.16 -43.59 31.81
C ALA A 44 19.98 -42.84 31.18
N GLY A 45 19.83 -41.54 31.49
CA GLY A 45 18.72 -40.71 31.02
C GLY A 45 17.42 -40.87 31.81
N ALA A 46 17.43 -41.63 32.91
CA ALA A 46 16.29 -41.77 33.81
C ALA A 46 16.42 -40.83 35.03
N TYR A 47 15.30 -40.22 35.42
CA TYR A 47 15.22 -39.26 36.53
C TYR A 47 14.07 -39.59 37.48
N LEU A 48 14.23 -39.26 38.76
CA LEU A 48 13.24 -39.53 39.81
C LEU A 48 12.19 -38.43 39.94
N ASP A 49 12.56 -37.19 39.64
CA ASP A 49 11.65 -36.05 39.68
C ASP A 49 10.80 -36.02 38.42
N ALA A 50 9.48 -35.87 38.60
CA ALA A 50 8.55 -35.80 37.49
C ALA A 50 8.78 -34.55 36.63
N PRO A 51 8.66 -34.65 35.30
CA PRO A 51 8.59 -33.47 34.45
C PRO A 51 7.32 -32.67 34.77
N PRO A 52 7.29 -31.38 34.42
CA PRO A 52 6.06 -30.61 34.48
C PRO A 52 5.06 -31.12 33.43
N GLU A 53 3.81 -30.66 33.53
CA GLU A 53 2.77 -31.01 32.55
C GLU A 53 3.13 -30.53 31.13
N PRO A 54 2.84 -31.29 30.07
CA PRO A 54 3.05 -30.84 28.71
C PRO A 54 2.35 -29.50 28.39
N LYS A 55 3.00 -28.69 27.55
CA LYS A 55 2.49 -27.39 27.12
C LYS A 55 2.60 -27.27 25.59
N ASP A 56 1.52 -26.89 24.93
CA ASP A 56 1.49 -26.70 23.47
C ASP A 56 2.60 -25.73 23.01
N GLY A 57 3.34 -26.14 21.99
CA GLY A 57 4.47 -25.39 21.43
C GLY A 57 5.77 -25.46 22.25
N PHE A 58 5.87 -26.37 23.22
CA PHE A 58 7.08 -26.57 24.01
C PHE A 58 7.45 -28.04 24.15
N ALA A 59 8.74 -28.34 24.05
CA ALA A 59 9.33 -29.59 24.49
C ALA A 59 9.78 -29.45 25.96
N ILE A 60 9.71 -30.56 26.71
CA ILE A 60 10.27 -30.63 28.07
C ILE A 60 11.66 -31.23 27.95
N VAL A 61 12.67 -30.50 28.40
CA VAL A 61 14.09 -30.86 28.26
C VAL A 61 14.73 -30.94 29.64
N ARG A 62 15.58 -31.95 29.84
CA ARG A 62 16.39 -32.09 31.04
C ARG A 62 17.58 -31.14 31.01
N THR A 63 17.78 -30.42 32.11
CA THR A 63 18.91 -29.51 32.34
C THR A 63 19.66 -29.88 33.62
N GLU A 64 20.76 -29.20 33.90
CA GLU A 64 21.52 -29.35 35.15
C GLU A 64 20.68 -29.05 36.41
N ASN A 65 19.65 -28.19 36.29
CA ASN A 65 18.81 -27.74 37.40
C ASN A 65 17.43 -28.43 37.45
N GLY A 66 17.23 -29.50 36.68
CA GLY A 66 15.95 -30.20 36.56
C GLY A 66 15.28 -30.00 35.20
N TRP A 67 13.97 -30.14 35.14
CA TRP A 67 13.19 -30.02 33.90
C TRP A 67 12.93 -28.56 33.51
N ALA A 68 13.05 -28.25 32.22
CA ALA A 68 12.75 -26.94 31.65
C ALA A 68 11.89 -27.06 30.38
N TYR A 69 11.10 -26.04 30.08
CA TYR A 69 10.43 -25.91 28.80
C TYR A 69 11.34 -25.23 27.79
N GLN A 70 11.43 -25.79 26.59
CA GLN A 70 12.07 -25.17 25.43
C GLN A 70 11.03 -25.02 24.31
N PRO A 71 10.91 -23.85 23.65
CA PRO A 71 9.99 -23.71 22.53
C PRO A 71 10.27 -24.76 21.45
N ASP A 72 9.20 -25.29 20.86
CA ASP A 72 9.27 -26.32 19.83
C ASP A 72 8.50 -25.86 18.60
N HIS A 73 9.21 -25.19 17.70
CA HIS A 73 8.72 -24.74 16.40
C HIS A 73 9.11 -25.71 15.27
N ARG A 74 9.59 -26.92 15.60
CA ARG A 74 10.10 -27.84 14.58
C ARG A 74 9.01 -28.24 13.58
N GLY A 75 9.36 -28.28 12.31
CA GLY A 75 8.44 -28.51 11.20
C GLY A 75 7.67 -27.27 10.74
N GLU A 76 7.77 -26.15 11.46
CA GLU A 76 7.27 -24.87 10.98
C GLU A 76 8.20 -24.30 9.89
N THR A 77 7.63 -23.49 8.99
CA THR A 77 8.36 -22.80 7.94
C THR A 77 8.39 -21.30 8.22
N VAL A 78 9.58 -20.73 8.23
CA VAL A 78 9.81 -19.29 8.34
C VAL A 78 10.54 -18.75 7.11
N TYR A 79 10.62 -17.44 7.00
CA TYR A 79 11.26 -16.73 5.90
C TYR A 79 12.35 -15.81 6.45
N SER A 80 13.51 -15.85 5.82
CA SER A 80 14.61 -14.92 6.10
C SER A 80 14.18 -13.49 5.78
N THR A 81 14.31 -12.59 6.76
CA THR A 81 14.03 -11.16 6.58
C THR A 81 15.12 -10.44 5.78
N ILE A 82 16.17 -11.15 5.36
CA ILE A 82 17.31 -10.61 4.61
C ILE A 82 17.12 -10.84 3.11
N ASP A 83 16.79 -12.08 2.72
CA ASP A 83 16.79 -12.54 1.33
C ASP A 83 15.52 -13.32 0.93
N GLN A 84 14.51 -13.35 1.80
CA GLN A 84 13.22 -14.02 1.59
C GLN A 84 13.30 -15.55 1.48
N SER A 85 14.48 -16.14 1.69
CA SER A 85 14.66 -17.58 1.62
C SER A 85 13.80 -18.30 2.67
N MET A 86 13.24 -19.43 2.25
CA MET A 86 12.45 -20.30 3.11
C MET A 86 13.37 -21.14 4.01
N VAL A 87 13.06 -21.20 5.30
CA VAL A 87 13.79 -21.97 6.30
C VAL A 87 12.80 -22.85 7.05
N GLU A 88 13.02 -24.17 7.03
CA GLU A 88 12.31 -25.11 7.90
C GLU A 88 13.01 -25.18 9.26
N ILE A 89 12.24 -25.13 10.35
CA ILE A 89 12.79 -25.25 11.69
C ILE A 89 13.01 -26.73 12.01
N THR A 90 14.25 -27.10 12.34
CA THR A 90 14.62 -28.49 12.66
C THR A 90 15.13 -28.68 14.08
N GLU A 91 15.45 -27.60 14.79
CA GLU A 91 16.00 -27.62 16.14
C GLU A 91 15.00 -27.06 17.17
N LEU A 92 15.14 -27.46 18.43
CA LEU A 92 14.39 -26.88 19.54
C LEU A 92 14.90 -25.47 19.85
N GLY A 93 14.00 -24.57 20.21
CA GLY A 93 14.32 -23.19 20.55
C GLY A 93 13.33 -22.21 19.93
N ASP A 94 13.58 -20.94 20.19
CA ASP A 94 12.86 -19.84 19.56
C ASP A 94 13.22 -19.76 18.05
N TYR A 95 12.48 -18.94 17.30
CA TYR A 95 12.75 -18.74 15.89
C TYR A 95 14.18 -18.22 15.64
N PRO A 96 14.87 -18.67 14.57
CA PRO A 96 16.18 -18.17 14.22
C PRO A 96 16.17 -16.65 14.05
N GLU A 97 17.31 -16.02 14.37
CA GLU A 97 17.46 -14.58 14.20
C GLU A 97 17.25 -14.17 12.73
N ASN A 98 16.68 -13.00 12.49
CA ASN A 98 16.36 -12.49 11.15
C ASN A 98 15.39 -13.39 10.36
N THR A 99 14.43 -14.01 11.05
CA THR A 99 13.34 -14.74 10.40
C THR A 99 11.96 -14.21 10.80
N THR A 100 10.96 -14.52 9.98
CA THR A 100 9.57 -14.20 10.22
C THR A 100 8.67 -15.32 9.70
N THR A 101 7.55 -15.57 10.36
CA THR A 101 6.52 -16.50 9.87
C THR A 101 5.69 -15.90 8.72
N GLN A 102 5.84 -14.60 8.46
CA GLN A 102 5.16 -13.92 7.36
C GLN A 102 5.84 -14.22 6.02
N LYS A 103 5.07 -14.76 5.08
CA LYS A 103 5.55 -14.98 3.71
C LYS A 103 5.60 -13.66 2.93
N PRO A 104 6.68 -13.33 2.22
CA PRO A 104 6.68 -12.20 1.28
C PRO A 104 5.73 -12.47 0.11
N GLU A 105 4.97 -11.45 -0.32
CA GLU A 105 3.99 -11.62 -1.40
C GLU A 105 4.65 -11.75 -2.79
N CYS A 106 5.85 -11.19 -2.95
CA CYS A 106 6.68 -11.26 -4.15
C CYS A 106 8.14 -11.02 -3.76
N ASP A 107 9.06 -11.41 -4.64
CA ASP A 107 10.50 -11.11 -4.59
C ASP A 107 10.81 -9.60 -4.49
N CYS A 108 9.81 -8.79 -4.80
CA CYS A 108 9.85 -7.35 -4.89
C CYS A 108 9.63 -6.64 -3.53
N HIS A 109 9.37 -7.40 -2.47
CA HIS A 109 9.28 -6.91 -1.09
C HIS A 109 10.64 -6.89 -0.37
N VAL A 110 10.78 -5.99 0.58
CA VAL A 110 11.88 -5.91 1.55
C VAL A 110 11.29 -5.87 2.95
N TRP A 111 12.00 -6.43 3.93
CA TRP A 111 11.51 -6.46 5.31
C TRP A 111 11.70 -5.09 5.97
N ASP A 112 10.61 -4.47 6.42
CA ASP A 112 10.66 -3.29 7.27
C ASP A 112 10.83 -3.73 8.72
N ILE A 113 12.03 -3.52 9.27
CA ILE A 113 12.36 -3.91 10.65
C ILE A 113 11.50 -3.17 11.69
N LYS A 114 11.11 -1.91 11.42
CA LYS A 114 10.33 -1.10 12.37
C LYS A 114 8.86 -1.50 12.36
N ALA A 115 8.29 -1.68 11.17
CA ALA A 115 6.89 -2.10 11.01
C ALA A 115 6.70 -3.61 11.20
N LYS A 116 7.79 -4.40 11.18
CA LYS A 116 7.80 -5.87 11.22
C LYS A 116 6.87 -6.49 10.17
N THR A 117 6.98 -5.98 8.95
CA THR A 117 6.18 -6.43 7.80
C THR A 117 6.97 -6.30 6.50
N TRP A 118 6.55 -7.04 5.48
CA TRP A 118 7.06 -6.91 4.12
C TRP A 118 6.50 -5.64 3.48
N VAL A 119 7.36 -4.80 2.90
CA VAL A 119 6.98 -3.60 2.15
C VAL A 119 7.63 -3.61 0.78
N LEU A 120 7.02 -2.97 -0.22
CA LEU A 120 7.67 -2.82 -1.53
C LEU A 120 9.02 -2.12 -1.40
N SER A 121 9.99 -2.50 -2.24
CA SER A 121 11.28 -1.81 -2.32
C SER A 121 11.09 -0.32 -2.67
N ASP A 122 12.01 0.54 -2.22
CA ASP A 122 11.95 1.97 -2.51
C ASP A 122 12.04 2.26 -4.01
N GLU A 123 12.76 1.43 -4.77
CA GLU A 123 12.84 1.50 -6.23
C GLU A 123 11.47 1.26 -6.88
N LEU A 124 10.72 0.26 -6.40
CA LEU A 124 9.40 -0.04 -6.93
C LEU A 124 8.34 0.96 -6.48
N LYS A 125 8.44 1.45 -5.24
CA LYS A 125 7.63 2.58 -4.78
C LYS A 125 7.86 3.79 -5.70
N ALA A 126 9.12 4.14 -5.98
CA ALA A 126 9.45 5.25 -6.87
C ALA A 126 8.93 5.02 -8.30
N ALA A 127 9.09 3.81 -8.86
CA ALA A 127 8.58 3.46 -10.18
C ALA A 127 7.04 3.52 -10.26
N LYS A 128 6.35 3.05 -9.22
CA LYS A 128 4.89 3.14 -9.10
C LYS A 128 4.44 4.59 -9.05
N THR A 129 5.07 5.41 -8.21
CA THR A 129 4.79 6.85 -8.11
C THR A 129 5.03 7.56 -9.44
N GLU A 130 6.10 7.24 -10.18
CA GLU A 130 6.36 7.83 -11.51
C GLU A 130 5.32 7.41 -12.55
N THR A 131 4.89 6.14 -12.53
CA THR A 131 3.83 5.65 -13.41
C THR A 131 2.51 6.38 -13.14
N MET A 132 2.14 6.51 -11.86
CA MET A 132 0.96 7.27 -11.45
C MET A 132 1.05 8.73 -11.88
N ARG A 133 2.18 9.40 -11.62
CA ARG A 133 2.44 10.79 -12.03
C ARG A 133 2.23 10.99 -13.53
N SER A 134 2.81 10.11 -14.35
CA SER A 134 2.67 10.15 -15.80
C SER A 134 1.21 9.99 -16.25
N ALA A 135 0.47 9.07 -15.64
CA ALA A 135 -0.95 8.86 -15.93
C ALA A 135 -1.81 10.08 -15.57
N LEU A 136 -1.59 10.69 -14.41
CA LEU A 136 -2.32 11.89 -13.97
C LEU A 136 -2.03 13.10 -14.87
N ILE A 137 -0.78 13.31 -15.27
CA ILE A 137 -0.41 14.36 -16.22
C ILE A 137 -1.13 14.17 -17.57
N ALA A 138 -1.18 12.94 -18.08
CA ALA A 138 -1.88 12.62 -19.32
C ALA A 138 -3.40 12.85 -19.17
N SER A 139 -3.99 12.48 -18.03
CA SER A 139 -5.40 12.73 -17.71
C SER A 139 -5.76 14.22 -17.76
N ILE A 140 -4.92 15.10 -17.18
CA ILE A 140 -5.12 16.55 -17.22
C ILE A 140 -5.05 17.08 -18.66
N ASP A 141 -4.06 16.63 -19.44
CA ASP A 141 -3.93 17.02 -20.85
C ASP A 141 -5.16 16.60 -21.67
N ASN A 142 -5.62 15.36 -21.49
CA ASN A 142 -6.79 14.82 -22.19
C ASN A 142 -8.08 15.54 -21.79
N THR A 143 -8.26 15.85 -20.50
CA THR A 143 -9.43 16.58 -20.01
C THR A 143 -9.50 17.98 -20.61
N ALA A 144 -8.38 18.72 -20.59
CA ALA A 144 -8.31 20.04 -21.21
C ALA A 144 -8.58 19.96 -22.73
N ALA A 145 -8.04 18.96 -23.41
CA ALA A 145 -8.30 18.75 -24.83
C ALA A 145 -9.80 18.53 -25.11
N ASN A 146 -10.47 17.66 -24.35
CA ASN A 146 -11.89 17.38 -24.51
C ASN A 146 -12.77 18.60 -24.27
N ILE A 147 -12.51 19.36 -23.19
CA ILE A 147 -13.24 20.62 -22.91
C ILE A 147 -13.04 21.62 -24.06
N SER A 148 -11.79 21.82 -24.47
CA SER A 148 -11.47 22.77 -25.55
C SER A 148 -12.10 22.37 -26.88
N ALA A 149 -12.20 21.07 -27.19
CA ALA A 149 -12.85 20.57 -28.41
C ALA A 149 -14.34 20.90 -28.43
N ASN A 150 -15.03 20.85 -27.28
CA ASN A 150 -16.42 21.27 -27.18
C ASN A 150 -16.58 22.77 -27.46
N TRP A 151 -15.77 23.60 -26.81
CA TRP A 151 -15.83 25.06 -26.96
C TRP A 151 -15.46 25.56 -28.36
N THR A 152 -14.64 24.79 -29.09
CA THR A 152 -14.11 25.19 -30.40
C THR A 152 -14.79 24.51 -31.60
N ARG A 153 -15.88 23.77 -31.36
CA ARG A 153 -16.61 23.05 -32.41
C ARG A 153 -17.04 23.93 -33.58
N PHE A 154 -17.36 25.21 -33.33
CA PHE A 154 -17.77 26.19 -34.33
C PHE A 154 -16.84 27.41 -34.39
N THR A 155 -15.54 27.25 -34.13
CA THR A 155 -14.60 28.37 -34.02
C THR A 155 -14.60 29.31 -35.22
N ILE A 156 -14.66 28.78 -36.46
CA ILE A 156 -14.69 29.63 -37.66
C ILE A 156 -15.93 30.53 -37.67
N GLU A 157 -17.11 29.98 -37.36
CA GLU A 157 -18.35 30.73 -37.27
C GLU A 157 -18.28 31.80 -36.17
N TYR A 158 -17.73 31.48 -35.00
CA TYR A 158 -17.55 32.45 -33.91
C TYR A 158 -16.63 33.61 -34.30
N GLN A 159 -15.52 33.32 -35.00
CA GLN A 159 -14.59 34.33 -35.49
C GLN A 159 -15.24 35.25 -36.52
N GLU A 160 -16.03 34.71 -37.45
CA GLU A 160 -16.75 35.52 -38.44
C GLU A 160 -17.83 36.39 -37.80
N ARG A 161 -18.56 35.86 -36.81
CA ARG A 161 -19.56 36.63 -36.04
C ARG A 161 -18.92 37.79 -35.29
N GLU A 162 -17.82 37.52 -34.60
CA GLU A 162 -17.05 38.54 -33.87
C GLU A 162 -16.53 39.62 -34.83
N ALA A 163 -15.89 39.24 -35.93
CA ALA A 163 -15.38 40.18 -36.93
C ALA A 163 -16.50 41.07 -37.50
N ALA A 164 -17.66 40.49 -37.80
CA ALA A 164 -18.80 41.25 -38.30
C ALA A 164 -19.37 42.22 -37.26
N ALA A 165 -19.45 41.81 -35.99
CA ALA A 165 -19.89 42.67 -34.89
C ALA A 165 -18.90 43.81 -34.61
N LEU A 166 -17.58 43.55 -34.73
CA LEU A 166 -16.54 44.58 -34.63
C LEU A 166 -16.67 45.63 -35.74
N VAL A 167 -16.87 45.21 -37.00
CA VAL A 167 -17.09 46.14 -38.11
C VAL A 167 -18.32 47.02 -37.86
N PHE A 168 -19.42 46.45 -37.39
CA PHE A 168 -20.62 47.23 -37.09
C PHE A 168 -20.38 48.22 -35.93
N LYS A 169 -19.63 47.81 -34.90
CA LYS A 169 -19.22 48.68 -33.79
C LYS A 169 -18.28 49.81 -34.24
N GLU A 170 -17.35 49.56 -35.15
CA GLU A 170 -16.45 50.58 -35.73
C GLU A 170 -17.21 51.67 -36.48
N HIS A 171 -18.36 51.33 -37.06
CA HIS A 171 -19.29 52.27 -37.69
C HIS A 171 -20.31 52.84 -36.69
N ASN A 172 -20.03 52.82 -35.38
CA ASN A 172 -20.92 53.30 -34.31
C ASN A 172 -22.31 52.65 -34.31
N PHE A 173 -22.42 51.41 -34.81
CA PHE A 173 -23.67 50.68 -34.98
C PHE A 173 -24.64 51.35 -35.98
N GLU A 174 -24.09 52.06 -36.97
CA GLU A 174 -24.83 52.65 -38.08
C GLU A 174 -24.62 51.86 -39.39
N GLY A 175 -25.59 51.95 -40.31
CA GLY A 175 -25.56 51.23 -41.58
C GLY A 175 -26.17 49.82 -41.52
N ASP A 176 -26.03 49.08 -42.62
CA ASP A 176 -26.58 47.73 -42.78
C ASP A 176 -25.73 46.70 -42.01
N PRO A 177 -26.27 46.05 -40.96
CA PRO A 177 -25.52 45.04 -40.21
C PRO A 177 -25.41 43.72 -40.98
N SER A 178 -24.44 42.88 -40.60
CA SER A 178 -24.26 41.57 -41.21
C SER A 178 -25.45 40.62 -41.00
N VAL A 179 -25.49 39.54 -41.78
CA VAL A 179 -26.46 38.44 -41.60
C VAL A 179 -26.40 37.85 -40.20
N TYR A 180 -25.23 37.82 -39.57
CA TYR A 180 -25.05 37.29 -38.22
C TYR A 180 -25.73 38.17 -37.17
N VAL A 181 -25.52 39.49 -37.25
CA VAL A 181 -26.14 40.45 -36.31
C VAL A 181 -27.65 40.49 -36.53
N THR A 182 -28.11 40.57 -37.78
CA THR A 182 -29.55 40.66 -38.11
C THR A 182 -30.32 39.38 -37.82
N SER A 183 -29.72 38.20 -38.04
CA SER A 183 -30.37 36.93 -37.70
C SER A 183 -30.48 36.74 -36.18
N PHE A 184 -29.44 37.11 -35.43
CA PHE A 184 -29.47 37.01 -33.96
C PHE A 184 -30.47 38.00 -33.36
N SER A 185 -30.44 39.27 -33.79
CA SER A 185 -31.36 40.29 -33.29
C SER A 185 -32.83 39.90 -33.53
N SER A 186 -33.13 39.43 -34.74
CA SER A 186 -34.46 38.95 -35.11
C SER A 186 -34.90 37.74 -34.29
N ALA A 187 -34.02 36.74 -34.12
CA ALA A 187 -34.35 35.52 -33.38
C ALA A 187 -34.51 35.77 -31.87
N ALA A 188 -33.73 36.67 -31.29
CA ALA A 188 -33.76 36.99 -29.86
C ALA A 188 -34.76 38.13 -29.51
N GLY A 189 -35.34 38.81 -30.51
CA GLY A 189 -36.27 39.91 -30.28
C GLY A 189 -35.61 41.17 -29.69
N ILE A 190 -34.35 41.42 -30.05
CA ILE A 190 -33.53 42.54 -29.57
C ILE A 190 -33.12 43.43 -30.74
N ASP A 191 -32.60 44.63 -30.48
CA ASP A 191 -32.06 45.50 -31.52
C ASP A 191 -30.66 45.04 -32.00
N ASN A 192 -30.26 45.50 -33.19
CA ASN A 192 -29.00 45.11 -33.83
C ASN A 192 -27.75 45.53 -33.02
N LYS A 193 -27.80 46.66 -32.30
CA LYS A 193 -26.68 47.10 -31.47
C LYS A 193 -26.51 46.15 -30.30
N THR A 194 -27.61 45.86 -29.59
CA THR A 194 -27.60 44.90 -28.47
C THR A 194 -27.15 43.51 -28.93
N ALA A 195 -27.60 43.04 -30.09
CA ALA A 195 -27.16 41.76 -30.66
C ALA A 195 -25.66 41.74 -30.96
N ALA A 196 -25.11 42.81 -31.56
CA ALA A 196 -23.67 42.92 -31.83
C ALA A 196 -22.85 42.98 -30.53
N GLU A 197 -23.29 43.73 -29.52
CA GLU A 197 -22.64 43.79 -28.22
C GLU A 197 -22.61 42.42 -27.52
N LEU A 198 -23.71 41.66 -27.57
CA LEU A 198 -23.78 40.31 -27.03
C LEU A 198 -22.85 39.33 -27.76
N ILE A 199 -22.73 39.42 -29.09
CA ILE A 199 -21.77 38.61 -29.86
C ILE A 199 -20.34 38.88 -29.37
N LEU A 200 -19.97 40.15 -29.19
CA LEU A 200 -18.65 40.54 -28.72
C LEU A 200 -18.40 40.06 -27.28
N GLN A 201 -19.40 40.18 -26.41
CA GLN A 201 -19.33 39.69 -25.03
C GLN A 201 -19.15 38.17 -24.97
N GLN A 202 -19.86 37.41 -25.80
CA GLN A 202 -19.71 35.96 -25.89
C GLN A 202 -18.30 35.57 -26.38
N ALA A 203 -17.77 36.28 -27.38
CA ALA A 203 -16.42 36.04 -27.89
C ALA A 203 -15.35 36.30 -26.83
N GLU A 204 -15.46 37.40 -26.09
CA GLU A 204 -14.56 37.72 -24.98
C GLU A 204 -14.68 36.72 -23.81
N GLY A 205 -15.90 36.31 -23.47
CA GLY A 205 -16.16 35.30 -22.46
C GLY A 205 -15.51 33.96 -22.81
N LEU A 206 -15.67 33.50 -24.06
CA LEU A 206 -15.02 32.29 -24.55
C LEU A 206 -13.50 32.38 -24.50
N ARG A 207 -12.91 33.51 -24.95
CA ARG A 207 -11.45 33.74 -24.86
C ARG A 207 -10.95 33.69 -23.42
N THR A 208 -11.74 34.22 -22.48
CA THR A 208 -11.42 34.19 -21.04
C THR A 208 -11.43 32.76 -20.50
N LEU A 209 -12.47 31.98 -20.78
CA LEU A 209 -12.56 30.56 -20.39
C LEU A 209 -11.40 29.74 -20.96
N GLN A 210 -11.04 29.94 -22.23
CA GLN A 210 -9.90 29.28 -22.86
C GLN A 210 -8.56 29.60 -22.17
N SER A 211 -8.33 30.87 -21.82
CA SER A 211 -7.13 31.29 -21.08
C SER A 211 -7.07 30.65 -19.68
N HIS A 212 -8.19 30.61 -18.96
CA HIS A 212 -8.27 29.95 -17.66
C HIS A 212 -8.06 28.44 -17.76
N LEU A 213 -8.64 27.78 -18.76
CA LEU A 213 -8.42 26.34 -18.98
C LEU A 213 -6.95 26.04 -19.27
N ALA A 214 -6.30 26.85 -20.11
CA ALA A 214 -4.87 26.73 -20.39
C ALA A 214 -4.04 26.91 -19.11
N THR A 215 -4.40 27.87 -18.26
CA THR A 215 -3.75 28.10 -16.96
C THR A 215 -3.90 26.88 -16.03
N GLN A 216 -5.10 26.33 -15.89
CA GLN A 216 -5.33 25.11 -15.11
C GLN A 216 -4.54 23.93 -15.67
N ARG A 217 -4.48 23.77 -17.00
CA ARG A 217 -3.69 22.72 -17.64
C ARG A 217 -2.20 22.85 -17.33
N MET A 218 -1.66 24.07 -17.27
CA MET A 218 -0.24 24.28 -16.92
C MET A 218 0.09 23.86 -15.49
N ARG A 219 -0.90 23.80 -14.58
CA ARG A 219 -0.69 23.29 -13.23
C ARG A 219 -0.28 21.82 -13.19
N LYS A 220 -0.36 21.07 -14.30
CA LYS A 220 0.20 19.71 -14.38
C LYS A 220 1.70 19.64 -14.02
N TYR A 221 2.44 20.75 -14.13
CA TYR A 221 3.84 20.82 -13.68
C TYR A 221 3.99 20.81 -12.16
N GLU A 222 2.93 21.09 -11.39
CA GLU A 222 2.89 20.89 -9.94
C GLU A 222 3.16 19.42 -9.58
N LEU A 223 2.65 18.47 -10.38
CA LEU A 223 2.89 17.02 -10.21
C LEU A 223 4.35 16.61 -10.49
N LYS A 224 5.14 17.46 -11.15
CA LYS A 224 6.57 17.21 -11.44
C LYS A 224 7.50 17.72 -10.35
N LYS A 225 6.98 18.38 -9.31
CA LYS A 225 7.78 18.76 -8.15
C LYS A 225 8.29 17.49 -7.47
N ALA A 226 9.51 17.58 -6.93
CA ALA A 226 10.15 16.45 -6.26
C ALA A 226 9.38 16.04 -5.00
N GLU A 227 9.52 14.78 -4.59
CA GLU A 227 9.12 14.26 -3.28
C GLU A 227 7.61 14.29 -2.94
N LEU A 228 6.73 14.34 -3.94
CA LEU A 228 5.28 14.21 -3.72
C LEU A 228 4.88 12.75 -3.40
N THR A 229 4.03 12.57 -2.40
CA THR A 229 3.38 11.29 -2.10
C THR A 229 2.31 10.96 -3.14
N GLU A 230 1.88 9.69 -3.21
CA GLU A 230 0.75 9.28 -4.08
C GLU A 230 -0.53 10.08 -3.76
N GLU A 231 -0.78 10.35 -2.49
CA GLU A 231 -1.95 11.11 -2.01
C GLU A 231 -1.89 12.59 -2.42
N GLU A 232 -0.71 13.21 -2.32
CA GLU A 232 -0.50 14.60 -2.75
C GLU A 232 -0.64 14.72 -4.27
N LEU A 233 -0.09 13.78 -5.04
CA LEU A 233 -0.26 13.73 -6.50
C LEU A 233 -1.74 13.67 -6.88
N GLN A 234 -2.51 12.78 -6.23
CA GLN A 234 -3.94 12.63 -6.50
C GLN A 234 -4.72 13.89 -6.12
N SER A 235 -4.45 14.47 -4.96
CA SER A 235 -5.10 15.69 -4.48
C SER A 235 -4.90 16.88 -5.43
N ILE A 236 -3.67 17.09 -5.91
CA ILE A 236 -3.36 18.14 -6.90
C ILE A 236 -4.12 17.88 -8.21
N HIS A 237 -4.12 16.64 -8.70
CA HIS A 237 -4.84 16.27 -9.91
C HIS A 237 -6.34 16.55 -9.79
N ASP A 238 -6.96 16.14 -8.68
CA ASP A 238 -8.40 16.26 -8.47
C ASP A 238 -8.83 17.72 -8.36
N ASP A 239 -8.05 18.57 -7.69
CA ASP A 239 -8.27 20.01 -7.68
C ASP A 239 -8.20 20.60 -9.09
N ILE A 240 -7.18 20.25 -9.88
CA ILE A 240 -7.07 20.72 -11.27
C ILE A 240 -8.29 20.31 -12.09
N LEU A 241 -8.72 19.04 -12.03
CA LEU A 241 -9.89 18.58 -12.77
C LEU A 241 -11.19 19.23 -12.29
N HIS A 242 -11.33 19.46 -10.99
CA HIS A 242 -12.48 20.18 -10.44
C HIS A 242 -12.54 21.61 -11.00
N GLN A 243 -11.43 22.35 -10.98
CA GLN A 243 -11.37 23.70 -11.56
C GLN A 243 -11.66 23.69 -13.08
N MET A 244 -11.16 22.70 -13.81
CA MET A 244 -11.48 22.54 -15.24
C MET A 244 -12.97 22.27 -15.48
N THR A 245 -13.60 21.46 -14.63
CA THR A 245 -15.03 21.13 -14.70
C THR A 245 -15.88 22.37 -14.45
N MET A 246 -15.56 23.16 -13.42
CA MET A 246 -16.23 24.44 -13.15
C MET A 246 -16.16 25.41 -14.33
N LEU A 247 -15.02 25.45 -15.06
CA LEU A 247 -14.89 26.24 -16.27
C LEU A 247 -15.77 25.71 -17.41
N ALA A 248 -15.88 24.39 -17.56
CA ALA A 248 -16.73 23.75 -18.56
C ALA A 248 -18.22 24.05 -18.31
N GLU A 249 -18.66 23.97 -17.05
CA GLU A 249 -20.03 24.31 -16.64
C GLU A 249 -20.35 25.79 -16.84
N ALA A 250 -19.37 26.70 -16.66
CA ALA A 250 -19.55 28.12 -16.90
C ALA A 250 -19.74 28.51 -18.38
N TYR A 251 -19.52 27.57 -19.31
CA TYR A 251 -19.77 27.75 -20.73
C TYR A 251 -21.21 27.39 -21.15
N GLU A 252 -21.91 26.57 -20.36
CA GLU A 252 -23.30 26.12 -20.63
C GLU A 252 -24.34 27.21 -20.32
#